data_AF-A0A800ILJ4-F1
#
_entry.id   AF-A0A800ILJ4-F1
#
_cell.length_a   1.000
_cell.length_b   1.000
_cell.length_c   1.000
_cell.angle_alpha   90.00
_cell.angle_beta   90.00
_cell.angle_gamma   90.00
#
_symmetry.space_group_name_H-M   'P 1'
#
loop_
_entity.id
_entity.type
_entity.pdbx_description
1 polymer ?
#
loop_
_entity_poly.entity_id
_entity_poly.type
_entity_poly.pdbx_seq_one_letter_code
_entity_poly.pdbx_strand_id
1 'polypeptide(L)' 'MTHGILEWQPKDRIRRIIVLRYKPQYAGLVQSYPDEIIARLSPETQELIETNHFTHEKDILKEETA' A
#
# COMPACT_ATOMS: atom_id res chain seq x y z
N MET A 1 -7.13 -14.09 14.42
CA MET A 1 -7.36 -12.68 14.75
C MET A 1 -8.86 -12.48 14.84
N THR A 2 -9.38 -12.08 15.99
CA THR A 2 -10.79 -11.69 16.13
C THR A 2 -10.91 -10.24 15.69
N HIS A 3 -11.75 -9.96 14.70
CA HIS A 3 -11.99 -8.61 14.19
C HIS A 3 -13.48 -8.32 14.20
N GLY A 4 -13.84 -7.09 14.59
CA GLY A 4 -15.23 -6.63 14.64
C GLY A 4 -15.27 -5.11 14.53
N ILE A 5 -16.28 -4.60 13.83
CA ILE A 5 -16.56 -3.18 13.77
C ILE A 5 -17.85 -2.90 14.54
N LEU A 6 -17.86 -1.85 15.35
CA LEU A 6 -19.05 -1.46 16.09
C LEU A 6 -20.18 -1.06 15.14
N GLU A 7 -21.40 -1.36 15.56
CA GLU A 7 -22.63 -0.96 14.87
C GLU A 7 -22.68 0.56 14.74
N TRP A 8 -22.95 1.04 13.53
CA TRP A 8 -22.93 2.45 13.18
C TRP A 8 -24.33 2.87 12.73
N GLN A 9 -24.98 3.72 13.52
CA GLN A 9 -26.37 4.18 13.34
C GLN A 9 -26.43 5.70 13.09
N PRO A 10 -25.91 6.23 11.98
CA PRO A 10 -25.96 7.65 11.64
C PRO A 10 -27.32 8.00 11.03
N LYS A 11 -27.80 9.23 11.23
CA LYS A 11 -28.98 9.74 10.52
C LYS A 11 -28.61 10.34 9.16
N ASP A 12 -27.59 11.20 9.15
CA ASP A 12 -27.21 11.98 7.96
C ASP A 12 -25.70 11.92 7.66
N ARG A 13 -25.04 10.79 7.98
CA ARG A 13 -23.57 10.64 7.81
C ARG A 13 -23.16 9.30 7.23
N ILE A 14 -22.13 9.32 6.39
CA ILE A 14 -21.49 8.14 5.84
C ILE A 14 -20.18 7.89 6.58
N ARG A 15 -19.96 6.66 7.07
CA ARG A 15 -18.66 6.23 7.61
C ARG A 15 -17.80 5.71 6.46
N ARG A 16 -16.65 6.34 6.22
CA ARG A 16 -15.64 5.88 5.25
C ARG A 16 -14.36 5.54 6.01
N ILE A 17 -13.79 4.37 5.74
CA ILE A 17 -12.55 3.91 6.36
C ILE A 17 -11.61 3.49 5.23
N ILE A 18 -10.41 4.05 5.22
CA ILE A 18 -9.32 3.58 4.38
C ILE A 18 -8.45 2.69 5.25
N VAL A 19 -8.41 1.40 4.96
CA VAL A 19 -7.56 0.44 5.68
C VAL A 19 -6.30 0.21 4.87
N LEU A 20 -5.18 0.73 5.35
CA LEU A 20 -3.86 0.46 4.80
C LEU A 20 -3.27 -0.75 5.54
N ARG A 21 -3.02 -1.85 4.80
CA ARG A 21 -2.40 -3.04 5.36
C ARG A 21 -1.01 -3.19 4.79
N TYR A 22 -0.01 -3.17 5.66
CA TYR A 22 1.34 -3.54 5.29
C TYR A 22 1.42 -5.05 5.12
N LYS A 23 1.93 -5.49 3.97
CA LYS A 23 2.25 -6.89 3.68
C LYS A 23 3.66 -6.93 3.12
N PRO A 24 4.42 -8.02 3.35
CA PRO A 24 5.69 -8.20 2.68
C PRO A 24 5.49 -8.18 1.16
N GLN A 25 6.24 -7.34 0.44
CA GLN A 25 6.03 -7.09 -0.98
C GLN A 25 6.39 -8.30 -1.85
N TYR A 26 7.24 -9.20 -1.37
CA TYR A 26 7.55 -10.48 -2.00
C TYR A 26 6.44 -11.53 -1.83
N ALA A 27 5.47 -11.32 -0.94
CA ALA A 27 4.43 -12.30 -0.59
C ALA A 27 3.11 -12.08 -1.35
N GLY A 28 3.15 -11.35 -2.48
CA GLY A 28 1.99 -10.97 -3.29
C GLY A 28 1.98 -11.56 -4.70
N LEU A 29 0.86 -11.39 -5.39
CA LEU A 29 0.79 -11.57 -6.85
C LEU A 29 1.62 -10.45 -7.52
N VAL A 30 2.31 -10.79 -8.60
CA VAL A 30 3.02 -9.84 -9.48
C VAL A 30 2.09 -8.69 -9.86
N GLN A 31 2.61 -7.46 -9.81
CA GLN A 31 1.90 -6.20 -10.01
C GLN A 31 0.81 -6.26 -11.10
N SER A 32 -0.40 -5.83 -10.76
CA SER A 32 -1.54 -5.72 -11.68
C SER A 32 -2.05 -4.26 -11.76
N TYR A 33 -1.16 -3.30 -11.98
CA TYR A 33 -1.56 -1.92 -12.31
C TYR A 33 -1.29 -1.64 -13.78
N PRO A 34 -2.17 -0.92 -14.49
CA PRO A 34 -1.89 -0.50 -15.86
C PRO A 34 -0.67 0.41 -15.95
N ASP A 35 0.13 0.25 -17.01
CA ASP A 35 1.36 1.03 -17.23
C ASP A 35 1.13 2.54 -17.21
N GLU A 36 -0.01 3.01 -17.72
CA GLU A 36 -0.41 4.42 -17.71
C GLU A 36 -0.52 5.01 -16.29
N ILE A 37 -0.89 4.19 -15.32
CA ILE A 37 -0.96 4.60 -13.91
C ILE A 37 0.44 4.65 -13.33
N ILE A 38 1.25 3.61 -13.56
CA ILE A 38 2.62 3.50 -13.06
C ILE A 38 3.46 4.68 -13.55
N ALA A 39 3.37 5.03 -14.83
CA ALA A 39 4.12 6.12 -15.45
C ALA A 39 3.84 7.51 -14.82
N ARG A 40 2.74 7.67 -14.09
CA ARG A 40 2.36 8.92 -13.42
C ARG A 40 2.80 8.98 -11.96
N LEU A 41 3.30 7.87 -11.40
CA LEU A 41 3.76 7.80 -10.02
C LEU A 41 5.16 8.39 -9.90
N SER A 42 5.47 8.93 -8.72
CA SER A 42 6.85 9.34 -8.41
C SER A 42 7.79 8.14 -8.40
N PRO A 43 9.11 8.31 -8.63
CA PRO A 43 10.06 7.21 -8.62
C PRO A 43 10.00 6.38 -7.33
N GLU A 44 9.89 7.05 -6.18
CA GLU A 44 9.82 6.42 -4.86
C GLU A 44 8.55 5.58 -4.72
N THR A 45 7.44 6.05 -5.30
CA THR A 45 6.16 5.32 -5.27
C THR A 45 6.19 4.13 -6.22
N GLN A 46 6.80 4.26 -7.40
CA GLN A 46 7.01 3.14 -8.33
C GLN A 46 7.85 2.06 -7.67
N GLU A 47 8.95 2.46 -7.03
CA GLU A 47 9.79 1.55 -6.28
C GLU A 47 9.01 0.92 -5.12
N LEU A 48 8.26 1.69 -4.32
CA LEU A 48 7.47 1.16 -3.20
C LEU A 48 6.50 0.06 -3.64
N ILE A 49 5.83 0.23 -4.77
CA ILE A 49 4.85 -0.76 -5.23
C ILE A 49 5.51 -2.01 -5.82
N GLU A 50 6.72 -1.92 -6.37
CA GLU A 50 7.42 -3.01 -7.06
C GLU A 50 7.50 -4.33 -6.26
N THR A 51 7.35 -5.46 -6.94
CA THR A 51 7.54 -6.79 -6.36
C THR A 51 8.99 -7.23 -6.50
N ASN A 52 9.75 -7.24 -5.41
CA ASN A 52 11.13 -7.70 -5.37
C ASN A 52 11.32 -8.94 -4.48
N HIS A 53 12.49 -9.57 -4.57
CA HIS A 53 12.86 -10.72 -3.73
C HIS A 53 12.91 -10.34 -2.25
N PHE A 54 12.68 -11.30 -1.34
CA PHE A 54 12.60 -11.04 0.11
C PHE A 54 13.91 -10.53 0.75
N THR A 55 15.03 -10.70 0.08
CA THR A 55 16.36 -10.21 0.52
C THR A 55 16.72 -8.86 -0.05
N HIS A 56 15.89 -8.29 -0.94
CA HIS A 56 16.16 -7.02 -1.57
C HIS A 56 15.66 -5.88 -0.67
N GLU A 57 16.56 -4.95 -0.39
CA GLU A 57 16.27 -3.71 0.32
C GLU A 57 16.14 -2.58 -0.70
N LYS A 58 14.97 -1.92 -0.69
CA LYS A 58 14.63 -0.82 -1.59
C LYS A 58 15.42 0.43 -1.26
N ASP A 59 15.82 1.17 -2.29
CA ASP A 59 16.55 2.42 -2.24
C ASP A 59 15.76 3.53 -1.52
N ILE A 60 14.43 3.54 -1.56
CA ILE A 60 13.58 4.45 -0.76
C ILE A 60 13.90 4.39 0.74
N LEU A 61 14.46 3.29 1.25
CA LEU A 61 14.85 3.18 2.66
C LEU A 61 16.22 3.82 2.96
N LYS A 62 17.00 4.15 1.93
CA LYS A 62 18.36 4.68 2.04
C LYS A 62 18.41 6.20 2.09
N GLU A 63 17.31 6.88 1.77
CA GLU A 63 17.19 8.32 1.98
C GLU A 63 16.93 8.59 3.46
N GLU A 64 17.96 9.08 4.17
CA GLU A 64 17.80 9.63 5.52
C GLU A 64 16.76 10.76 5.46
N THR A 65 15.70 10.65 6.26
CA THR A 65 14.91 11.81 6.66
C THR A 65 15.84 12.80 7.36
N ALA A 66 16.29 13.81 6.63
CA ALA A 66 17.03 14.96 7.15
C ALA A 66 16.15 15.85 8.04
#